data_AF-A0A6F9K3L9-F1
#
_entry.id   AF-A0A6F9K3L9-F1
#
_cell.length_a   1.000
_cell.length_b   1.000
_cell.length_c   1.000
_cell.angle_alpha   90.00
_cell.angle_beta   90.00
_cell.angle_gamma   90.00
#
_symmetry.space_group_name_H-M   'P 1'
#
loop_
_entity.id
_entity.type
_entity.pdbx_description
1 polymer ?
#
loop_
_entity_poly.entity_id
_entity_poly.type
_entity_poly.pdbx_seq_one_letter_code
_entity_poly.pdbx_strand_id
1 'polypeptide(L)'
;ISGTGLSFTGFGASNFISQVSVSLRESKGQLDANTADAMGFGSVNKGLVLAASSIADYMSAEGSGFSAGSGYSVGSGKNYSATLTANAIAISSVSTISKIYNVSTGSGFSSQSGLSQFATMKTSAGNSLGAKDETAGVTTLKGAMAVMDIAETAITNLDQIRADIGSVQNQVTSTINNITVTQVNVKAAESQIRDVDFAAESANYSKANILAQSGSYAMAQANSVQQNVLRLLQ
;
A
#
# COMPACT_ATOMS: atom_id res chain seq x y z
N ILE A 1 39.24 -1.66 -29.63
CA ILE A 1 39.71 -3.06 -29.74
C ILE A 1 41.04 -3.08 -30.49
N SER A 2 42.09 -3.65 -29.90
CA SER A 2 43.34 -3.96 -30.62
C SER A 2 43.13 -5.21 -31.46
N GLY A 3 42.79 -5.02 -32.74
CA GLY A 3 42.62 -6.12 -33.67
C GLY A 3 43.97 -6.60 -34.19
N THR A 4 44.25 -7.90 -34.07
CA THR A 4 45.47 -8.60 -34.51
C THR A 4 45.64 -8.72 -36.04
N GLY A 5 45.06 -7.79 -36.82
CA GLY A 5 45.07 -7.80 -38.29
C GLY A 5 45.24 -6.43 -38.96
N LEU A 6 45.51 -5.36 -38.21
CA LEU A 6 45.55 -3.98 -38.74
C LEU A 6 46.85 -3.63 -39.50
N SER A 7 47.88 -4.48 -39.38
CA SER A 7 49.21 -4.27 -39.97
C SER A 7 49.23 -4.27 -41.50
N PHE A 8 48.26 -4.93 -42.16
CA PHE A 8 48.16 -4.96 -43.63
C PHE A 8 47.72 -3.61 -44.22
N THR A 9 47.15 -2.72 -43.40
CA THR A 9 46.61 -1.42 -43.84
C THR A 9 47.51 -0.22 -43.50
N GLY A 10 48.77 -0.45 -43.09
CA GLY A 10 49.73 0.62 -42.79
C GLY A 10 49.54 1.30 -41.43
N PHE A 11 48.61 0.81 -40.61
CA PHE A 11 48.46 1.26 -39.22
C PHE A 11 49.28 0.37 -38.29
N GLY A 12 50.22 0.96 -37.56
CA GLY A 12 51.01 0.24 -36.56
C GLY A 12 50.10 -0.35 -35.48
N ALA A 13 50.51 -1.46 -34.85
CA ALA A 13 49.75 -2.14 -33.80
C ALA A 13 49.38 -1.23 -32.60
N SER A 14 50.02 -0.07 -32.49
CA SER A 14 49.80 0.97 -31.48
C SER A 14 48.87 2.12 -31.94
N ASN A 15 48.36 2.11 -33.18
CA ASN A 15 47.50 3.17 -33.69
C ASN A 15 46.03 2.85 -33.39
N PHE A 16 45.38 3.76 -32.66
CA PHE A 16 43.97 3.66 -32.32
C PHE A 16 43.06 4.08 -33.48
N ILE A 17 42.06 3.25 -33.77
CA ILE A 17 40.95 3.58 -34.67
C ILE A 17 39.69 3.72 -33.81
N SER A 18 39.14 4.93 -33.72
CA SER A 18 37.79 5.13 -33.19
C SER A 18 36.80 4.48 -34.16
N GLN A 19 36.04 3.48 -33.69
CA GLN A 19 35.00 2.84 -34.51
C GLN A 19 33.79 3.74 -34.77
N VAL A 20 33.73 4.91 -34.13
CA VAL A 20 32.71 5.91 -34.37
C VAL A 20 33.39 7.09 -35.07
N SER A 21 33.33 7.11 -36.41
CA SER A 21 33.68 8.29 -37.19
C SER A 21 32.44 9.18 -37.32
N VAL A 22 32.32 10.20 -36.48
CA VAL A 22 31.32 11.25 -36.69
C VAL A 22 31.91 12.23 -37.70
N SER A 23 31.28 12.37 -38.86
CA SER A 23 31.71 13.36 -39.84
C SER A 23 31.43 14.78 -39.29
N LEU A 24 32.38 15.70 -39.43
CA LEU A 24 32.21 17.12 -39.07
C LEU A 24 31.04 17.80 -39.83
N ARG A 25 30.55 17.16 -40.91
CA ARG A 25 29.37 17.60 -41.68
C ARG A 25 28.05 17.23 -41.00
N GLU A 26 27.97 16.07 -40.36
CA GLU A 26 26.79 15.62 -39.59
C GLU A 26 26.68 16.33 -38.23
N SER A 27 27.81 16.65 -37.60
CA SER A 27 27.85 17.37 -36.32
C SER A 27 27.79 18.89 -36.52
N LYS A 28 26.64 19.40 -37.01
CA LYS A 28 26.39 20.84 -37.18
C LYS A 28 26.31 21.61 -35.83
N GLY A 29 27.42 21.65 -35.10
CA GLY A 29 27.62 22.49 -33.92
C GLY A 29 26.96 22.01 -32.61
N GLN A 30 26.32 20.85 -32.59
CA GLN A 30 25.74 20.28 -31.38
C GLN A 30 26.36 18.91 -31.08
N LEU A 31 27.58 18.90 -30.57
CA LEU A 31 28.03 17.79 -29.74
C LEU A 31 27.40 18.02 -28.37
N ASP A 32 26.26 17.37 -28.11
CA ASP A 32 25.69 17.36 -26.77
C ASP A 32 26.69 16.73 -25.79
N ALA A 33 26.68 17.20 -24.54
CA ALA A 33 27.60 16.77 -23.49
C ALA A 33 27.60 15.24 -23.33
N ASN A 34 26.44 14.59 -23.51
CA ASN A 34 26.31 13.13 -23.45
C ASN A 34 27.04 12.42 -24.61
N THR A 35 26.94 12.97 -25.82
CA THR A 35 27.64 12.44 -27.00
C THR A 35 29.14 12.70 -26.93
N ALA A 36 29.57 13.85 -26.39
CA ALA A 36 30.98 14.15 -26.15
C ALA A 36 31.59 13.26 -25.04
N ASP A 37 30.80 12.90 -24.01
CA ASP A 37 31.18 11.98 -22.94
C ASP A 37 31.36 10.55 -23.46
N ALA A 38 30.40 10.06 -24.27
CA ALA A 38 30.48 8.75 -24.92
C ALA A 38 31.67 8.64 -25.90
N MET A 39 32.12 9.77 -26.45
CA MET A 39 33.27 9.87 -27.34
C MET A 39 34.59 10.18 -26.58
N GLY A 40 34.56 10.26 -25.24
CA GLY A 40 35.74 10.41 -24.38
C GLY A 40 36.35 11.80 -24.31
N PHE A 41 35.77 12.82 -24.97
CA PHE A 41 36.32 14.18 -25.02
C PHE A 41 36.25 14.94 -23.67
N GLY A 42 35.40 14.48 -22.73
CA GLY A 42 35.23 15.10 -21.40
C GLY A 42 35.78 14.28 -20.22
N SER A 43 36.46 13.17 -20.47
CA SER A 43 36.78 12.16 -19.45
C SER A 43 37.88 12.56 -18.45
N VAL A 44 38.66 13.61 -18.70
CA VAL A 44 39.86 13.90 -17.89
C VAL A 44 39.57 14.51 -16.52
N ASN A 45 38.33 14.95 -16.25
CA ASN A 45 37.99 15.63 -14.99
C ASN A 45 36.68 15.16 -14.33
N LYS A 46 36.05 14.09 -14.86
CA LYS A 46 34.94 13.42 -14.19
C LYS A 46 35.49 12.20 -13.46
N GLY A 47 35.26 12.12 -12.16
CA GLY A 47 35.63 10.95 -11.38
C GLY A 47 34.90 9.71 -11.92
N LEU A 48 35.63 8.62 -12.14
CA LEU A 48 35.07 7.36 -12.66
C LEU A 48 34.89 6.38 -11.50
N VAL A 49 33.69 5.82 -11.35
CA VAL A 49 33.40 4.82 -10.31
C VAL A 49 33.33 3.44 -10.97
N LEU A 50 34.12 2.50 -10.46
CA LEU A 50 34.26 1.15 -11.01
C LEU A 50 33.86 0.13 -9.95
N ALA A 51 32.99 -0.83 -10.30
CA ALA A 51 32.71 -1.98 -9.45
C ALA A 51 33.79 -3.04 -9.66
N ALA A 52 34.89 -2.97 -8.89
CA ALA A 52 36.01 -3.89 -8.96
C ALA A 52 36.74 -3.96 -7.61
N SER A 53 37.44 -5.07 -7.35
CA SER A 53 38.24 -5.26 -6.13
C SER A 53 39.40 -4.25 -6.02
N SER A 54 39.97 -3.86 -7.15
CA SER A 54 40.92 -2.76 -7.27
C SER A 54 40.91 -2.22 -8.70
N ILE A 55 41.51 -1.05 -8.92
CA ILE A 55 41.69 -0.50 -10.28
C ILE A 55 42.59 -1.43 -11.10
N ALA A 56 43.59 -2.05 -10.47
CA ALA A 56 44.46 -3.04 -11.12
C ALA A 56 43.68 -4.28 -11.58
N ASP A 57 42.74 -4.76 -10.77
CA ASP A 57 41.87 -5.90 -11.14
C ASP A 57 40.91 -5.54 -12.27
N TYR A 58 40.37 -4.33 -12.27
CA TYR A 58 39.59 -3.84 -13.40
C TYR A 58 40.42 -3.80 -14.68
N MET A 59 41.67 -3.32 -14.60
CA MET A 59 42.57 -3.26 -15.76
C MET A 59 42.96 -4.64 -16.28
N SER A 60 43.13 -5.64 -15.41
CA SER A 60 43.47 -7.00 -15.81
C SER A 60 42.27 -7.81 -16.31
N ALA A 61 41.04 -7.35 -16.08
CA ALA A 61 39.82 -8.02 -16.55
C ALA A 61 39.72 -8.06 -18.09
N GLU A 62 39.24 -9.18 -18.61
CA GLU A 62 39.01 -9.36 -20.04
C GLU A 62 37.95 -8.38 -20.55
N GLY A 63 38.24 -7.69 -21.66
CA GLY A 63 37.34 -6.67 -22.21
C GLY A 63 37.41 -5.29 -21.55
N SER A 64 38.24 -5.08 -20.52
CA SER A 64 38.43 -3.76 -19.89
C SER A 64 39.05 -2.71 -20.83
N GLY A 65 39.80 -3.16 -21.84
CA GLY A 65 40.56 -2.29 -22.74
C GLY A 65 41.87 -1.76 -22.16
N PHE A 66 42.16 -2.01 -20.88
CA PHE A 66 43.36 -1.55 -20.16
C PHE A 66 44.35 -2.67 -19.80
N SER A 67 44.08 -3.90 -20.29
CA SER A 67 44.90 -5.09 -20.02
C SER A 67 46.31 -4.99 -20.60
N ALA A 68 47.26 -5.74 -20.04
CA ALA A 68 48.66 -5.70 -20.42
C ALA A 68 48.88 -5.90 -21.93
N GLY A 69 49.64 -5.00 -22.56
CA GLY A 69 49.91 -5.02 -24.00
C GLY A 69 48.91 -4.22 -24.84
N SER A 70 47.83 -3.71 -24.24
CA SER A 70 46.97 -2.71 -24.88
C SER A 70 47.65 -1.33 -24.90
N GLY A 71 47.29 -0.48 -25.88
CA GLY A 71 47.79 0.90 -25.92
C GLY A 71 47.31 1.78 -24.77
N TYR A 72 46.42 1.27 -23.91
CA TYR A 72 45.92 1.95 -22.72
C TYR A 72 46.51 1.41 -21.40
N SER A 73 47.35 0.35 -21.44
CA SER A 73 47.89 -0.30 -20.24
C SER A 73 49.00 0.50 -19.54
N VAL A 74 49.33 0.12 -18.30
CA VAL A 74 50.53 0.61 -17.59
C VAL A 74 51.76 0.29 -18.44
N GLY A 75 52.65 1.28 -18.62
CA GLY A 75 53.88 1.09 -19.38
C GLY A 75 53.75 1.16 -20.91
N SER A 76 52.56 1.43 -21.46
CA SER A 76 52.33 1.64 -22.91
C SER A 76 53.00 2.90 -23.49
N GLY A 77 53.66 3.71 -22.65
CA GLY A 77 54.27 5.00 -23.02
C GLY A 77 53.27 6.14 -23.24
N LYS A 78 51.95 5.88 -23.16
CA LYS A 78 50.87 6.86 -23.37
C LYS A 78 50.12 7.27 -22.09
N ASN A 79 50.46 6.69 -20.94
CA ASN A 79 49.97 7.05 -19.59
C ASN A 79 48.43 7.07 -19.38
N TYR A 80 47.62 6.53 -20.28
CA TYR A 80 46.15 6.48 -20.13
C TYR A 80 45.68 5.66 -18.93
N SER A 81 46.35 4.56 -18.60
CA SER A 81 46.10 3.83 -17.36
C SER A 81 46.40 4.65 -16.11
N ALA A 82 47.40 5.54 -16.16
CA ALA A 82 47.74 6.37 -15.01
C ALA A 82 46.65 7.42 -14.76
N THR A 83 46.05 7.97 -15.81
CA THR A 83 44.87 8.84 -15.68
C THR A 83 43.66 8.10 -15.12
N LEU A 84 43.46 6.82 -15.49
CA LEU A 84 42.43 5.97 -14.89
C LEU A 84 42.69 5.77 -13.38
N THR A 85 43.91 5.42 -13.00
CA THR A 85 44.26 5.22 -11.58
C THR A 85 44.16 6.51 -10.75
N ALA A 86 44.44 7.67 -11.35
CA ALA A 86 44.36 8.96 -10.66
C ALA A 86 42.90 9.44 -10.45
N ASN A 87 42.03 9.18 -11.43
CA ASN A 87 40.68 9.75 -11.46
C ASN A 87 39.58 8.73 -11.15
N ALA A 88 39.90 7.44 -11.02
CA ALA A 88 38.93 6.41 -10.75
C ALA A 88 38.97 5.91 -9.30
N ILE A 89 37.79 5.54 -8.79
CA ILE A 89 37.61 4.93 -7.48
C ILE A 89 37.02 3.53 -7.72
N ALA A 90 37.77 2.50 -7.32
CA ALA A 90 37.28 1.12 -7.32
C ALA A 90 36.47 0.85 -6.04
N ILE A 91 35.21 0.46 -6.21
CA ILE A 91 34.33 -0.01 -5.15
C ILE A 91 34.46 -1.53 -5.04
N SER A 92 35.26 -1.98 -4.07
CA SER A 92 35.40 -3.40 -3.73
C SER A 92 34.46 -3.82 -2.60
N SER A 93 33.96 -2.85 -1.83
CA SER A 93 33.07 -3.06 -0.71
C SER A 93 32.33 -1.77 -0.35
N VAL A 94 31.22 -1.87 0.37
CA VAL A 94 30.40 -0.72 0.79
C VAL A 94 31.20 0.34 1.56
N SER A 95 32.25 -0.05 2.29
CA SER A 95 33.13 0.89 3.00
C SER A 95 33.84 1.88 2.07
N THR A 96 34.10 1.48 0.82
CA THR A 96 34.78 2.31 -0.19
C THR A 96 33.85 3.30 -0.88
N ILE A 97 32.51 3.14 -0.78
CA ILE A 97 31.52 4.10 -1.29
C ILE A 97 31.65 5.45 -0.58
N SER A 98 32.08 5.46 0.68
CA SER A 98 32.36 6.69 1.43
C SER A 98 33.41 7.59 0.77
N LYS A 99 34.32 7.03 -0.05
CA LYS A 99 35.33 7.80 -0.79
C LYS A 99 34.75 8.59 -1.95
N ILE A 100 33.53 8.25 -2.40
CA ILE A 100 32.81 8.93 -3.49
C ILE A 100 32.08 10.18 -2.96
N TYR A 101 31.63 10.13 -1.71
CA TYR A 101 31.05 11.29 -1.04
C TYR A 101 32.17 12.10 -0.38
N ASN A 102 32.21 13.41 -0.63
CA ASN A 102 33.21 14.28 -0.04
C ASN A 102 32.88 14.48 1.45
N VAL A 103 33.37 13.57 2.29
CA VAL A 103 33.11 13.58 3.71
C VAL A 103 34.11 14.51 4.39
N SER A 104 33.68 15.71 4.77
CA SER A 104 34.52 16.64 5.53
C SER A 104 34.98 16.01 6.84
N THR A 105 36.23 16.24 7.23
CA THR A 105 36.75 15.87 8.55
C THR A 105 35.87 16.52 9.63
N GLY A 106 35.41 15.73 10.60
CA GLY A 106 34.49 16.20 11.65
C GLY A 106 33.00 16.23 11.27
N SER A 107 32.64 15.94 10.02
CA SER A 107 31.23 15.72 9.68
C SER A 107 30.72 14.41 10.29
N GLY A 108 29.41 14.32 10.51
CA GLY A 108 28.78 13.11 11.05
C GLY A 108 29.07 11.85 10.22
N PHE A 109 29.48 11.99 8.96
CA PHE A 109 29.77 10.89 8.05
C PHE A 109 31.27 10.50 8.01
N SER A 110 32.17 11.22 8.70
CA SER A 110 33.61 10.92 8.69
C SER A 110 33.98 9.67 9.49
N SER A 111 35.06 8.99 9.07
CA SER A 111 35.59 7.84 9.81
C SER A 111 35.83 8.23 11.28
N GLN A 112 35.38 7.38 12.21
CA GLN A 112 35.47 7.60 13.67
C GLN A 112 34.74 8.85 14.21
N SER A 113 33.84 9.50 13.47
CA SER A 113 33.17 10.74 13.96
C SER A 113 32.36 10.52 15.23
N GLY A 114 31.70 9.36 15.39
CA GLY A 114 30.79 9.08 16.51
C GLY A 114 29.52 9.96 16.55
N LEU A 115 29.41 10.93 15.63
CA LEU A 115 28.42 12.02 15.67
C LEU A 115 27.18 11.77 14.79
N SER A 116 27.15 10.72 13.97
CA SER A 116 25.96 10.37 13.18
C SER A 116 25.36 9.03 13.58
N GLN A 117 24.20 9.12 14.24
CA GLN A 117 23.31 8.00 14.50
C GLN A 117 22.59 7.55 13.21
N PHE A 118 22.61 8.39 12.16
CA PHE A 118 21.93 8.23 10.87
C PHE A 118 22.86 7.84 9.72
N ALA A 119 24.16 7.63 9.97
CA ALA A 119 25.08 7.15 8.95
C ALA A 119 24.87 5.64 8.74
N THR A 120 24.08 5.27 7.74
CA THR A 120 24.06 3.91 7.15
C THR A 120 25.35 3.58 6.42
N MET A 121 26.24 4.57 6.24
CA MET A 121 27.60 4.41 5.72
C MET A 121 28.63 4.43 6.87
N LYS A 122 28.49 3.57 7.88
CA LYS A 122 29.65 3.27 8.74
C LYS A 122 30.59 2.37 7.93
N THR A 123 31.78 2.88 7.62
CA THR A 123 32.81 2.26 6.76
C THR A 123 33.56 1.12 7.42
N SER A 124 33.04 0.56 8.50
CA SER A 124 33.60 -0.65 9.11
C SER A 124 33.33 -1.82 8.17
N ALA A 125 34.36 -2.63 7.90
CA ALA A 125 34.22 -3.91 7.21
C ALA A 125 33.19 -4.77 7.95
N GLY A 126 31.98 -4.90 7.40
CA GLY A 126 30.86 -5.63 8.04
C GLY A 126 29.49 -4.94 7.96
N ASN A 127 29.42 -3.66 7.56
CA ASN A 127 28.13 -2.97 7.40
C ASN A 127 27.46 -3.36 6.06
N SER A 128 26.69 -4.46 6.07
CA SER A 128 25.74 -4.78 5.00
C SER A 128 24.75 -3.63 4.85
N LEU A 129 24.49 -3.20 3.62
CA LEU A 129 23.54 -2.12 3.34
C LEU A 129 22.17 -2.47 3.95
N GLY A 130 21.75 -1.72 4.97
CA GLY A 130 20.34 -1.54 5.31
C GLY A 130 19.74 -2.37 6.45
N ALA A 131 20.46 -3.26 7.12
CA ALA A 131 19.93 -3.95 8.29
C ALA A 131 20.83 -3.74 9.51
N LYS A 132 20.52 -2.72 10.31
CA LYS A 132 20.86 -2.75 11.72
C LYS A 132 19.71 -3.46 12.41
N ASP A 133 19.98 -4.56 13.10
CA ASP A 133 19.04 -5.18 14.02
C ASP A 133 18.81 -4.21 15.19
N GLU A 134 17.86 -3.28 15.03
CA GLU A 134 17.43 -2.41 16.11
C GLU A 134 16.63 -3.26 17.12
N THR A 135 17.00 -3.17 18.40
CA THR A 135 16.29 -3.86 19.47
C THR A 135 14.81 -3.44 19.48
N ALA A 136 13.90 -4.42 19.48
CA ALA A 136 12.46 -4.17 19.54
C ALA A 136 12.07 -3.42 20.83
N GLY A 137 11.22 -2.39 20.70
CA GLY A 137 10.65 -1.66 21.84
C GLY A 137 10.90 -0.15 21.80
N VAL A 138 10.67 0.51 22.95
CA VAL A 138 10.76 1.97 23.13
C VAL A 138 12.13 2.45 23.63
N THR A 139 13.10 1.53 23.75
CA THR A 139 14.42 1.82 24.35
C THR A 139 15.34 2.60 23.41
N THR A 140 15.01 2.69 22.12
CA THR A 140 15.71 3.52 21.13
C THR A 140 14.78 4.58 20.56
N LEU A 141 15.33 5.71 20.10
CA LEU A 141 14.52 6.79 19.51
C LEU A 141 13.70 6.30 18.30
N LYS A 142 14.29 5.52 17.39
CA LYS A 142 13.59 4.96 16.22
C LYS A 142 12.54 3.93 16.62
N GLY A 143 12.83 3.09 17.61
CA GLY A 143 11.87 2.13 18.15
C GLY A 143 10.67 2.83 18.78
N ALA A 144 10.88 3.91 19.54
CA ALA A 144 9.82 4.72 20.10
C ALA A 144 8.93 5.37 19.03
N MET A 145 9.51 5.93 17.98
CA MET A 145 8.74 6.50 16.85
C MET A 145 7.92 5.43 16.12
N ALA A 146 8.50 4.26 15.85
CA ALA A 146 7.77 3.15 15.22
C ALA A 146 6.62 2.64 16.11
N VAL A 147 6.83 2.57 17.43
CA VAL A 147 5.78 2.20 18.38
C VAL A 147 4.67 3.25 18.44
N MET A 148 4.97 4.54 18.28
CA MET A 148 3.96 5.59 18.15
C MET A 148 3.09 5.37 16.91
N ASP A 149 3.68 5.11 15.75
CA ASP A 149 2.93 4.85 14.50
C ASP A 149 2.05 3.60 14.63
N ILE A 150 2.57 2.54 15.26
CA ILE A 150 1.81 1.31 15.55
C ILE A 150 0.64 1.61 16.49
N ALA A 151 0.86 2.39 17.54
CA ALA A 151 -0.18 2.77 18.49
C ALA A 151 -1.27 3.64 17.82
N GLU A 152 -0.88 4.59 16.97
CA GLU A 152 -1.83 5.43 16.23
C GLU A 152 -2.67 4.60 15.25
N THR A 153 -2.06 3.64 14.57
CA THR A 153 -2.77 2.68 13.72
C THR A 153 -3.74 1.83 14.54
N ALA A 154 -3.32 1.34 15.72
CA ALA A 154 -4.17 0.55 16.60
C ALA A 154 -5.36 1.35 17.15
N ILE A 155 -5.15 2.62 17.50
CA ILE A 155 -6.22 3.54 17.91
C ILE A 155 -7.20 3.75 16.77
N THR A 156 -6.71 4.04 15.57
CA THR A 156 -7.54 4.25 14.37
C THR A 156 -8.41 3.02 14.08
N ASN A 157 -7.85 1.82 14.19
CA ASN A 157 -8.60 0.56 14.02
C ASN A 157 -9.69 0.38 15.09
N LEU A 158 -9.38 0.67 16.36
CA LEU A 158 -10.37 0.61 17.44
C LEU A 158 -11.49 1.64 17.25
N ASP A 159 -11.15 2.84 16.80
CA ASP A 159 -12.14 3.89 16.55
C ASP A 159 -13.03 3.56 15.35
N GLN A 160 -12.49 2.90 14.32
CA GLN A 160 -13.29 2.35 13.23
C GLN A 160 -14.29 1.30 13.73
N ILE A 161 -13.84 0.34 14.55
CA ILE A 161 -14.72 -0.67 15.14
C ILE A 161 -15.81 -0.01 16.02
N ARG A 162 -15.46 1.01 16.81
CA ARG A 162 -16.43 1.76 17.62
C ARG A 162 -17.45 2.51 16.76
N ALA A 163 -17.02 3.10 15.66
CA ALA A 163 -17.91 3.78 14.72
C ALA A 163 -18.90 2.79 14.09
N ASP A 164 -18.42 1.60 13.68
CA ASP A 164 -19.27 0.54 13.12
C ASP A 164 -20.30 0.06 14.15
N ILE A 165 -19.89 -0.19 15.39
CA ILE A 165 -20.81 -0.56 16.49
C ILE A 165 -21.85 0.54 16.72
N GLY A 166 -21.43 1.82 16.76
CA GLY A 166 -22.33 2.95 16.91
C GLY A 166 -23.34 3.08 15.77
N SER A 167 -22.91 2.79 14.53
CA SER A 167 -23.81 2.78 13.36
C SER A 167 -24.87 1.70 13.47
N VAL A 168 -24.48 0.48 13.88
CA VAL A 168 -25.39 -0.64 14.08
C VAL A 168 -26.35 -0.34 15.23
N GLN A 169 -25.87 0.27 16.32
CA GLN A 169 -26.72 0.67 17.44
C GLN A 169 -27.82 1.64 16.99
N ASN A 170 -27.49 2.65 16.18
CA ASN A 170 -28.47 3.59 15.64
C ASN A 170 -29.50 2.90 14.73
N GLN A 171 -29.06 1.96 13.88
CA GLN A 171 -29.97 1.16 13.05
C GLN A 171 -30.92 0.32 13.89
N VAL A 172 -30.40 -0.35 14.93
CA VAL A 172 -31.20 -1.15 15.86
C VAL A 172 -32.23 -0.28 16.60
N THR A 173 -31.84 0.88 17.11
CA THR A 173 -32.78 1.81 17.78
C THR A 173 -33.87 2.29 16.83
N SER A 174 -33.53 2.67 15.59
CA SER A 174 -34.52 3.08 14.59
C SER A 174 -35.47 1.94 14.23
N THR A 175 -34.93 0.73 14.06
CA THR A 175 -35.70 -0.49 13.76
C THR A 175 -36.66 -0.83 14.90
N ILE A 176 -36.21 -0.78 16.15
CA ILE A 176 -37.06 -1.01 17.33
C ILE A 176 -38.21 0.00 17.34
N ASN A 177 -37.93 1.29 17.18
CA ASN A 177 -38.97 2.32 17.17
C ASN A 177 -40.01 2.08 16.07
N ASN A 178 -39.57 1.70 14.86
CA ASN A 178 -40.48 1.36 13.77
C ASN A 178 -41.32 0.11 14.07
N ILE A 179 -40.70 -0.96 14.58
CA ILE A 179 -41.39 -2.21 14.94
C ILE A 179 -42.41 -1.95 16.04
N THR A 180 -42.10 -1.16 17.06
CA THR A 180 -43.04 -0.82 18.13
C THR A 180 -44.28 -0.11 17.59
N VAL A 181 -44.11 0.87 16.70
CA VAL A 181 -45.25 1.56 16.06
C VAL A 181 -46.06 0.59 15.20
N THR A 182 -45.39 -0.23 14.39
CA THR A 182 -46.05 -1.24 13.57
C THR A 182 -46.81 -2.26 14.42
N GLN A 183 -46.24 -2.70 15.54
CA GLN A 183 -46.88 -3.63 16.47
C GLN A 183 -48.17 -3.06 17.07
N VAL A 184 -48.17 -1.79 17.48
CA VAL A 184 -49.37 -1.11 17.99
C VAL A 184 -50.45 -1.03 16.90
N ASN A 185 -50.08 -0.65 15.68
CA ASN A 185 -51.01 -0.55 14.56
C ASN A 185 -51.59 -1.92 14.16
N VAL A 186 -50.76 -2.96 14.10
CA VAL A 186 -51.19 -4.33 13.79
C VAL A 186 -52.12 -4.85 14.88
N LYS A 187 -51.79 -4.63 16.16
CA LYS A 187 -52.64 -5.06 17.28
C LYS A 187 -53.99 -4.32 17.30
N ALA A 188 -54.00 -3.03 16.98
CA ALA A 188 -55.23 -2.25 16.85
C ALA A 188 -56.09 -2.75 15.67
N ALA A 189 -55.47 -3.05 14.52
CA ALA A 189 -56.16 -3.65 13.38
C ALA A 189 -56.69 -5.05 13.68
N GLU A 190 -55.92 -5.89 14.41
CA GLU A 190 -56.39 -7.20 14.86
C GLU A 190 -57.57 -7.08 15.82
N SER A 191 -57.52 -6.14 16.78
CA SER A 191 -58.62 -5.86 17.70
C SER A 191 -59.89 -5.45 16.96
N GLN A 192 -59.81 -4.60 15.93
CA GLN A 192 -60.97 -4.24 15.11
C GLN A 192 -61.60 -5.42 14.36
N ILE A 193 -60.81 -6.44 14.00
CA ILE A 193 -61.30 -7.60 13.25
C ILE A 193 -61.83 -8.70 14.18
N ARG A 194 -61.13 -8.95 15.29
CA ARG A 194 -61.39 -10.09 16.17
C ARG A 194 -62.25 -9.73 17.37
N ASP A 195 -62.10 -8.53 17.92
CA ASP A 195 -62.81 -8.14 19.13
C ASP A 195 -64.23 -7.71 18.78
N VAL A 196 -65.19 -8.20 19.55
CA VAL A 196 -66.61 -7.84 19.38
C VAL A 196 -66.91 -6.60 20.23
N ASP A 197 -67.74 -5.70 19.70
CA ASP A 197 -68.28 -4.61 20.51
C ASP A 197 -69.26 -5.17 21.53
N PHE A 198 -68.87 -5.18 22.81
CA PHE A 198 -69.68 -5.72 23.90
C PHE A 198 -71.02 -5.01 24.03
N ALA A 199 -71.11 -3.71 23.71
CA ALA A 199 -72.36 -2.98 23.78
C ALA A 199 -73.36 -3.49 22.72
N ALA A 200 -72.90 -3.70 21.49
CA ALA A 200 -73.70 -4.24 20.42
C ALA A 200 -74.11 -5.70 20.67
N GLU A 201 -73.15 -6.53 21.11
CA GLU A 201 -73.41 -7.96 21.38
C GLU A 201 -74.33 -8.15 22.59
N SER A 202 -74.20 -7.33 23.65
CA SER A 202 -75.09 -7.36 24.80
C SER A 202 -76.53 -6.96 24.44
N ALA A 203 -76.70 -5.99 23.55
CA ALA A 203 -78.02 -5.62 23.02
C ALA A 203 -78.63 -6.75 22.17
N ASN A 204 -77.83 -7.38 21.30
CA ASN A 204 -78.27 -8.54 20.51
C ASN A 204 -78.62 -9.74 21.40
N TYR A 205 -77.78 -10.05 22.39
CA TYR A 205 -78.05 -11.10 23.37
C TYR A 205 -79.35 -10.84 24.14
N SER A 206 -79.54 -9.61 24.62
CA SER A 206 -80.76 -9.20 25.32
C SER A 206 -81.99 -9.32 24.43
N LYS A 207 -81.89 -8.86 23.17
CA LYS A 207 -82.94 -9.00 22.16
C LYS A 207 -83.26 -10.47 21.88
N ALA A 208 -82.27 -11.32 21.70
CA ALA A 208 -82.43 -12.74 21.47
C ALA A 208 -83.09 -13.45 22.66
N ASN A 209 -82.73 -13.08 23.90
CA ASN A 209 -83.34 -13.61 25.12
C ASN A 209 -84.81 -13.19 25.24
N ILE A 210 -85.13 -11.91 24.99
CA ILE A 210 -86.53 -11.42 24.97
C ILE A 210 -87.33 -12.13 23.88
N LEU A 211 -86.74 -12.36 22.69
CA LEU A 211 -87.36 -13.11 21.60
C LEU A 211 -87.62 -14.58 21.97
N ALA A 212 -86.69 -15.24 22.64
CA ALA A 212 -86.86 -16.63 23.09
C ALA A 212 -87.99 -16.76 24.13
N GLN A 213 -88.07 -15.82 25.07
CA GLN A 213 -89.14 -15.77 26.07
C GLN A 213 -90.50 -15.45 25.41
N SER A 214 -90.53 -14.47 24.51
CA SER A 214 -91.74 -14.07 23.77
C SER A 214 -92.20 -15.16 22.81
N GLY A 215 -91.29 -15.87 22.16
CA GLY A 215 -91.58 -17.03 21.30
C GLY A 215 -92.19 -18.17 22.08
N SER A 216 -91.63 -18.49 23.26
CA SER A 216 -92.22 -19.51 24.15
C SER A 216 -93.63 -19.12 24.60
N TYR A 217 -93.86 -17.84 24.96
CA TYR A 217 -95.19 -17.33 25.30
C TYR A 217 -96.17 -17.39 24.12
N ALA A 218 -95.73 -17.00 22.92
CA ALA A 218 -96.53 -17.06 21.71
C ALA A 218 -96.89 -18.51 21.32
N MET A 219 -95.97 -19.46 21.47
CA MET A 219 -96.26 -20.88 21.26
C MET A 219 -97.29 -21.41 22.27
N ALA A 220 -97.16 -21.03 23.55
CA ALA A 220 -98.15 -21.39 24.57
C ALA A 220 -99.54 -20.83 24.24
N GLN A 221 -99.61 -19.58 23.75
CA GLN A 221 -100.86 -18.95 23.33
C GLN A 221 -101.44 -19.57 22.04
N ALA A 222 -100.61 -19.94 21.07
CA ALA A 222 -101.07 -20.61 19.85
C ALA A 222 -101.68 -21.99 20.16
N ASN A 223 -101.05 -22.74 21.06
CA ASN A 223 -101.58 -24.04 21.52
C ASN A 223 -102.92 -23.90 22.25
N SER A 224 -103.09 -22.87 23.09
CA SER A 224 -104.35 -22.63 23.80
C SER A 224 -105.47 -22.18 22.87
N VAL A 225 -105.17 -21.37 21.84
CA VAL A 225 -106.14 -20.97 20.82
C VAL A 225 -106.62 -22.17 20.00
N GLN A 226 -105.73 -23.08 19.61
CA GLN A 226 -106.12 -24.32 18.91
C GLN A 226 -107.11 -25.16 19.73
N GLN A 227 -106.87 -25.30 21.04
CA GLN A 227 -107.79 -26.01 21.93
C GLN A 227 -109.15 -25.31 22.04
N ASN A 228 -109.18 -23.97 22.05
CA ASN A 228 -110.42 -23.21 22.06
C ASN A 228 -111.23 -23.38 20.76
N VAL A 229 -110.58 -23.49 19.61
CA VAL A 229 -111.26 -23.76 18.33
C VAL A 229 -111.89 -25.16 18.33
N LEU A 230 -111.17 -26.17 18.82
CA LEU A 230 -111.72 -27.52 19.02
C LEU A 230 -112.92 -27.56 19.96
N ARG A 231 -112.98 -26.65 20.94
CA ARG A 231 -114.11 -26.49 21.85
C ARG A 231 -115.31 -25.77 21.22
N LEU A 232 -115.10 -25.00 20.15
CA LEU A 232 -116.15 -24.28 19.42
C LEU A 232 -116.74 -25.08 18.25
N LEU A 233 -116.09 -26.17 17.83
CA LEU A 233 -116.54 -27.07 16.76
C LEU A 233 -117.28 -28.32 17.27
N GLN A 234 -117.37 -28.50 18.60
CA GLN A 234 -118.18 -29.51 19.28
C GLN A 234 -119.48 -28.89 19.77
#